data_AF-A0A1V6QWT9-F1
#
_entry.id   AF-A0A1V6QWT9-F1
#
_cell.length_a   1.000
_cell.length_b   1.000
_cell.length_c   1.000
_cell.angle_alpha   90.00
_cell.angle_beta   90.00
_cell.angle_gamma   90.00
#
_symmetry.space_group_name_H-M   'P 1'
#
loop_
_entity.id
_entity.type
_entity.pdbx_description
1 polymer ?
#
loop_
_entity_poly.entity_id
_entity_poly.type
_entity_poly.pdbx_seq_one_letter_code
_entity_poly.pdbx_strand_id
1 'polypeptide(L)'
;MDWEIVQVPQGIRGHVFELMALLECVKKYWTDYGEDVYDQVADMRRKTVFDELCAAVRDLGAAFDDLVDTHSKAHMLTGNVSDEAKANYFAWCNARQHMIRPSTQYPKKLHHQYAVRATEHLRLRMGEEASIGWAAAICAFYHAIKNTVEDFTGPNNHFFTSADLDYIKEQFPLEIPEL
;
A
#
# COMPACT_ATOMS: atom_id res chain seq x y z
N MET A 1 27.75 14.45 6.93
CA MET A 1 26.37 14.67 6.43
C MET A 1 25.96 13.32 5.93
N ASP A 2 25.36 12.55 6.84
CA ASP A 2 25.18 11.11 6.71
C ASP A 2 23.93 10.86 5.84
N TRP A 3 24.12 10.13 4.75
CA TRP A 3 23.15 9.93 3.67
C TRP A 3 22.41 8.59 3.78
N GLU A 4 22.30 8.02 4.97
CA GLU A 4 21.66 6.71 5.20
C GLU A 4 20.19 6.80 5.61
N ILE A 5 19.40 7.59 4.88
CA ILE A 5 17.99 7.27 4.69
C ILE A 5 17.91 6.82 3.24
N VAL A 6 17.58 5.56 2.99
CA VAL A 6 17.30 5.03 1.65
C VAL A 6 16.25 5.94 1.01
N GLN A 7 16.69 6.88 0.17
CA GLN A 7 15.78 7.75 -0.56
C GLN A 7 15.04 6.87 -1.55
N VAL A 8 13.72 6.76 -1.38
CA VAL A 8 12.88 6.08 -2.37
C VAL A 8 13.09 6.79 -3.72
N PRO A 9 13.53 6.06 -4.77
CA PRO A 9 13.82 6.66 -6.07
C PRO A 9 12.62 7.43 -6.65
N GLN A 10 12.86 8.61 -7.24
CA GLN A 10 11.82 9.50 -7.78
C GLN A 10 10.84 8.79 -8.74
N GLY A 11 11.37 7.90 -9.57
CA GLY A 11 10.67 7.11 -10.57
C GLY A 11 9.59 6.16 -10.05
N ILE A 12 9.58 5.88 -8.74
CA ILE A 12 8.57 5.04 -8.09
C ILE A 12 7.81 5.77 -6.99
N ARG A 13 7.91 7.10 -6.94
CA ARG A 13 7.27 7.92 -5.89
C ARG A 13 5.76 7.78 -5.84
N GLY A 14 5.11 7.44 -6.96
CA GLY A 14 3.67 7.15 -6.96
C GLY A 14 3.32 5.85 -6.22
N HIS A 15 4.20 4.84 -6.22
CA HIS A 15 3.98 3.61 -5.44
C HIS A 15 4.08 3.87 -3.93
N VAL A 16 4.86 4.86 -3.49
CA VAL A 16 4.82 5.33 -2.08
C VAL A 16 3.41 5.78 -1.71
N PHE A 17 2.76 6.54 -2.57
CA PHE A 17 1.40 7.02 -2.31
C PHE A 17 0.37 5.89 -2.40
N GLU A 18 0.58 4.87 -3.23
CA GLU A 18 -0.24 3.65 -3.21
C GLU A 18 -0.11 2.93 -1.86
N LEU A 19 1.11 2.72 -1.37
CA LEU A 19 1.35 2.16 -0.04
C LEU A 19 0.66 2.98 1.05
N MET A 20 0.82 4.31 1.05
CA MET A 20 0.16 5.19 2.03
C MET A 20 -1.37 5.11 1.94
N ALA A 21 -1.93 5.00 0.74
CA ALA A 21 -3.37 4.85 0.54
C ALA A 21 -3.88 3.56 1.20
N LEU A 22 -3.18 2.45 0.97
CA LEU A 22 -3.52 1.13 1.51
C LEU A 22 -3.40 1.09 3.04
N LEU A 23 -2.31 1.62 3.59
CA LEU A 23 -2.10 1.72 5.03
C LEU A 23 -3.17 2.60 5.70
N GLU A 24 -3.53 3.71 5.08
CA GLU A 24 -4.58 4.59 5.61
C GLU A 24 -5.99 3.96 5.52
N CYS A 25 -6.26 3.17 4.47
CA CYS A 25 -7.53 2.47 4.33
C CYS A 25 -7.72 1.44 5.45
N VAL A 26 -6.70 0.63 5.71
CA VAL A 26 -6.80 -0.47 6.67
C VAL A 26 -6.85 -0.01 8.12
N LYS A 27 -6.37 1.21 8.44
CA LYS A 27 -6.45 1.80 9.79
C LYS A 27 -7.86 1.82 10.40
N LYS A 28 -8.91 1.84 9.57
CA LYS A 28 -10.30 1.72 10.06
C LYS A 28 -10.51 0.48 10.93
N TYR A 29 -9.77 -0.60 10.68
CA TYR A 29 -9.85 -1.86 11.39
C TYR A 29 -8.90 -1.97 12.59
N TRP A 30 -8.10 -0.91 12.86
CA TRP A 30 -7.08 -0.87 13.92
C TRP A 30 -7.57 -0.29 15.26
N THR A 31 -8.67 0.48 15.31
CA THR A 31 -9.05 1.27 16.52
C THR A 31 -10.20 0.72 17.36
N ASP A 32 -9.95 0.69 18.68
CA ASP A 32 -10.80 0.59 19.88
C ASP A 32 -12.25 0.13 19.73
N TYR A 33 -12.42 -1.19 19.73
CA TYR A 33 -13.66 -1.82 20.15
C TYR A 33 -13.66 -1.90 21.69
N GLY A 34 -14.15 -0.82 22.33
CA GLY A 34 -14.60 -0.69 23.72
C GLY A 34 -13.90 -1.54 24.80
N GLU A 35 -13.32 -0.87 25.81
CA GLU A 35 -12.67 -1.46 27.00
C GLU A 35 -13.55 -2.47 27.82
N ASP A 36 -14.81 -2.70 27.46
CA ASP A 36 -15.80 -3.33 28.32
C ASP A 36 -16.17 -4.78 27.95
N VAL A 37 -15.18 -5.65 27.70
CA VAL A 37 -15.46 -7.09 27.80
C VAL A 37 -14.32 -7.83 28.48
N TYR A 38 -14.53 -8.16 29.77
CA TYR A 38 -13.83 -9.22 30.50
C TYR A 38 -14.17 -10.62 29.94
N ASP A 39 -14.20 -10.77 28.61
CA ASP A 39 -14.43 -12.03 27.92
C ASP A 39 -13.15 -12.44 27.20
N GLN A 40 -12.53 -13.52 27.68
CA GLN A 40 -11.33 -14.10 27.09
C GLN A 40 -11.54 -14.49 25.63
N VAL A 41 -12.76 -14.85 25.22
CA VAL A 41 -13.08 -15.21 23.85
C VAL A 41 -13.05 -13.97 22.94
N ALA A 42 -13.62 -12.85 23.41
CA ALA A 42 -13.54 -11.58 22.69
C ALA A 42 -12.09 -11.10 22.56
N ASP A 43 -11.28 -11.28 23.59
CA ASP A 43 -9.87 -10.90 23.59
C ASP A 43 -9.02 -11.75 22.63
N MET A 44 -9.22 -13.08 22.62
CA MET A 44 -8.56 -13.95 21.64
C MET A 44 -8.93 -13.59 20.20
N ARG A 45 -10.21 -13.29 19.93
CA ARG A 45 -10.67 -12.87 18.59
C ARG A 45 -10.05 -11.55 18.16
N ARG A 46 -9.99 -10.55 19.06
CA ARG A 46 -9.28 -9.28 18.81
C ARG A 46 -7.83 -9.51 18.42
N LYS A 47 -7.14 -10.36 19.17
CA LYS A 47 -5.75 -10.70 18.89
C LYS A 47 -5.60 -11.37 17.53
N THR A 48 -6.45 -12.33 17.18
CA THR A 48 -6.41 -12.98 15.86
C THR A 48 -6.60 -11.97 14.72
N VAL A 49 -7.62 -11.11 14.81
CA VAL A 49 -7.85 -10.06 13.81
C VAL A 49 -6.64 -9.14 13.69
N PHE A 50 -6.09 -8.70 14.82
CA PHE A 50 -4.90 -7.85 14.83
C PHE A 50 -3.70 -8.54 14.18
N ASP A 51 -3.44 -9.80 14.53
CA ASP A 51 -2.35 -10.60 13.99
C ASP A 51 -2.49 -10.79 12.46
N GLU A 52 -3.70 -11.04 11.96
CA GLU A 52 -4.01 -11.17 10.53
C GLU A 52 -3.79 -9.86 9.76
N LEU A 53 -4.28 -8.73 10.29
CA LEU A 53 -4.07 -7.41 9.69
C LEU A 53 -2.60 -6.98 9.73
N CYS A 54 -1.90 -7.27 10.83
CA CYS A 54 -0.45 -7.04 10.94
C CYS A 54 0.34 -7.89 9.95
N ALA A 55 -0.04 -9.15 9.74
CA ALA A 55 0.57 -10.00 8.73
C ALA A 55 0.37 -9.40 7.33
N ALA A 56 -0.86 -8.97 6.98
CA ALA A 56 -1.14 -8.35 5.69
C ALA A 56 -0.32 -7.07 5.47
N VAL A 57 -0.21 -6.19 6.48
CA VAL A 57 0.61 -4.96 6.39
C VAL A 57 2.10 -5.26 6.29
N ARG A 58 2.61 -6.23 7.04
CA ARG A 58 4.01 -6.65 6.95
C ARG A 58 4.35 -7.17 5.56
N ASP A 59 3.49 -8.03 5.01
CA ASP A 59 3.72 -8.65 3.71
C ASP A 59 3.61 -7.60 2.58
N LEU A 60 2.69 -6.64 2.70
CA LEU A 60 2.63 -5.45 1.82
C LEU A 60 3.91 -4.61 1.91
N GLY A 61 4.42 -4.37 3.12
CA GLY A 61 5.66 -3.64 3.34
C GLY A 61 6.87 -4.34 2.70
N ALA A 62 6.99 -5.66 2.88
CA ALA A 62 8.04 -6.45 2.26
C ALA A 62 7.99 -6.40 0.73
N ALA A 63 6.80 -6.45 0.14
CA ALA A 63 6.63 -6.29 -1.32
C ALA A 63 7.01 -4.89 -1.79
N PHE A 64 6.77 -3.85 -0.99
CA PHE A 64 7.21 -2.49 -1.30
C PHE A 64 8.73 -2.36 -1.23
N ASP A 65 9.37 -2.95 -0.22
CA ASP A 65 10.83 -2.96 -0.09
C ASP A 65 11.49 -3.68 -1.28
N ASP A 66 10.93 -4.81 -1.72
CA ASP A 66 11.37 -5.53 -2.93
C ASP A 66 11.21 -4.68 -4.21
N LEU A 67 10.10 -3.94 -4.32
CA LEU A 67 9.91 -2.97 -5.41
C LEU A 67 10.99 -1.89 -5.41
N VAL A 68 11.29 -1.30 -4.26
CA VAL A 68 12.33 -0.26 -4.13
C VAL A 68 13.71 -0.82 -4.48
N ASP A 69 14.06 -1.99 -3.96
CA ASP A 69 15.36 -2.63 -4.19
C ASP A 69 15.53 -3.03 -5.66
N THR A 70 14.53 -3.68 -6.26
CA THR A 70 14.55 -4.09 -7.66
C THR A 70 14.66 -2.89 -8.59
N HIS A 71 13.87 -1.84 -8.36
CA HIS A 71 13.93 -0.59 -9.13
C HIS A 71 15.31 0.06 -9.02
N SER A 72 15.85 0.14 -7.79
CA SER A 72 17.17 0.73 -7.54
C SER A 72 18.27 -0.04 -8.26
N LYS A 73 18.23 -1.37 -8.25
CA LYS A 73 19.18 -2.23 -8.97
C LYS A 73 19.09 -2.05 -10.49
N ALA A 74 17.88 -2.00 -11.04
CA ALA A 74 17.65 -1.80 -12.47
C ALA A 74 18.27 -0.50 -13.01
N HIS A 75 18.35 0.53 -12.15
CA HIS A 75 18.93 1.83 -12.47
C HIS A 75 20.35 2.06 -11.91
N MET A 76 21.01 1.02 -11.40
CA MET A 76 22.35 1.11 -10.79
C MET A 76 22.44 2.16 -9.67
N LEU A 77 21.36 2.33 -8.90
CA LEU A 77 21.24 3.27 -7.78
C LEU A 77 21.65 2.67 -6.43
N THR A 78 22.38 1.55 -6.44
CA THR A 78 22.81 0.84 -5.22
C THR A 78 24.32 0.98 -5.02
N GLY A 79 24.76 1.13 -3.76
CA GLY A 79 26.18 1.30 -3.41
C GLY A 79 26.78 2.63 -3.88
N ASN A 80 27.94 2.57 -4.53
CA ASN A 80 28.63 3.76 -5.07
C ASN A 80 28.03 4.16 -6.44
N VAL A 81 26.96 4.96 -6.40
CA VAL A 81 26.25 5.41 -7.61
C VAL A 81 27.11 6.39 -8.42
N SER A 82 27.46 6.00 -9.65
CA SER A 82 28.22 6.86 -10.58
C SER A 82 27.39 8.07 -11.04
N ASP A 83 28.06 9.16 -11.40
CA ASP A 83 27.37 10.34 -11.93
C ASP A 83 26.67 10.05 -13.27
N GLU A 84 27.19 9.11 -14.05
CA GLU A 84 26.53 8.60 -15.25
C GLU A 84 25.21 7.88 -14.91
N ALA A 85 25.20 7.00 -13.90
CA ALA A 85 23.98 6.33 -13.46
C ALA A 85 22.93 7.34 -12.97
N LYS A 86 23.34 8.35 -12.19
CA LYS A 86 22.43 9.44 -11.77
C LYS A 86 21.88 10.22 -12.95
N ALA A 87 22.71 10.58 -13.93
CA ALA A 87 22.30 11.33 -15.11
C ALA A 87 21.32 10.52 -15.99
N ASN A 88 21.61 9.23 -16.21
CA ASN A 88 20.75 8.32 -16.95
C ASN A 88 19.40 8.13 -16.24
N TYR A 89 19.41 7.97 -14.91
CA TYR A 89 18.19 7.86 -14.13
C TYR A 89 17.36 9.14 -14.15
N PHE A 90 18.00 10.30 -14.04
CA PHE A 90 17.33 11.60 -14.13
C PHE A 90 16.71 11.80 -15.52
N ALA A 91 17.43 11.46 -16.59
CA ALA A 91 16.90 11.50 -17.95
C ALA A 91 15.69 10.56 -18.13
N TRP A 92 15.77 9.33 -17.59
CA TRP A 92 14.66 8.37 -17.58
C TRP A 92 13.42 8.91 -16.87
N CYS A 93 13.60 9.57 -15.71
CA CYS A 93 12.52 10.21 -14.95
C CYS A 93 11.88 11.36 -15.74
N ASN A 94 12.69 12.28 -16.27
CA ASN A 94 12.21 13.43 -17.03
C ASN A 94 11.45 13.02 -18.29
N ALA A 95 11.93 11.99 -18.98
CA ALA A 95 11.27 11.43 -20.15
C ALA A 95 9.88 10.88 -19.85
N ARG A 96 9.52 10.63 -18.58
CA ARG A 96 8.20 10.12 -18.18
C ARG A 96 7.34 11.14 -17.45
N GLN A 97 7.94 12.20 -16.91
CA GLN A 97 7.24 13.18 -16.09
C GLN A 97 6.12 13.91 -16.86
N HIS A 98 6.27 14.10 -18.17
CA HIS A 98 5.26 14.75 -19.01
C HIS A 98 3.95 13.94 -19.16
N MET A 99 3.96 12.65 -18.81
CA MET A 99 2.77 11.79 -18.85
C MET A 99 1.92 11.90 -17.57
N ILE A 100 2.43 12.58 -16.55
CA ILE A 100 1.73 12.82 -15.30
C ILE A 100 0.75 13.97 -15.49
N ARG A 101 -0.49 13.78 -15.04
CA ARG A 101 -1.51 14.83 -15.02
C ARG A 101 -1.87 15.16 -13.57
N PRO A 102 -1.57 16.38 -13.09
CA PRO A 102 -2.03 16.85 -11.79
C PRO A 102 -3.56 16.87 -11.74
N SER A 103 -4.14 16.43 -10.63
CA SER A 103 -5.55 16.61 -10.36
C SER A 103 -5.79 18.00 -9.77
N THR A 104 -6.95 18.58 -10.12
CA THR A 104 -7.42 19.84 -9.52
C THR A 104 -8.44 19.60 -8.41
N GLN A 105 -8.84 18.34 -8.21
CA GLN A 105 -9.86 17.95 -7.24
C GLN A 105 -9.36 16.77 -6.41
N TYR A 106 -9.41 16.94 -5.10
CA TYR A 106 -9.03 15.91 -4.14
C TYR A 106 -10.25 15.44 -3.35
N PRO A 107 -10.45 14.11 -3.23
CA PRO A 107 -11.44 13.54 -2.34
C PRO A 107 -11.25 13.97 -0.88
N LYS A 108 -12.30 13.93 -0.07
CA LYS A 108 -12.20 14.28 1.36
C LYS A 108 -11.44 13.22 2.18
N LYS A 109 -11.56 11.95 1.83
CA LYS A 109 -10.97 10.83 2.58
C LYS A 109 -9.48 10.69 2.24
N LEU A 110 -8.64 10.54 3.27
CA LEU A 110 -7.18 10.59 3.12
C LEU A 110 -6.61 9.46 2.25
N HIS A 111 -7.09 8.22 2.39
CA HIS A 111 -6.67 7.11 1.52
C HIS A 111 -6.95 7.39 0.03
N HIS A 112 -8.08 8.03 -0.30
CA HIS A 112 -8.38 8.45 -1.66
C HIS A 112 -7.51 9.64 -2.13
N GLN A 113 -7.12 10.55 -1.23
CA GLN A 113 -6.16 11.61 -1.58
C GLN A 113 -4.80 11.02 -1.95
N TYR A 114 -4.34 10.01 -1.22
CA TYR A 114 -3.11 9.30 -1.54
C TYR A 114 -3.23 8.54 -2.87
N ALA A 115 -4.35 7.87 -3.15
CA ALA A 115 -4.58 7.24 -4.45
C ALA A 115 -4.52 8.24 -5.62
N VAL A 116 -5.10 9.43 -5.47
CA VAL A 116 -4.96 10.50 -6.47
C VAL A 116 -3.49 10.92 -6.60
N ARG A 117 -2.79 11.16 -5.49
CA ARG A 117 -1.36 11.53 -5.52
C ARG A 117 -0.47 10.47 -6.17
N ALA A 118 -0.82 9.19 -6.08
CA ALA A 118 -0.11 8.13 -6.78
C ALA A 118 -0.10 8.35 -8.29
N THR A 119 -1.22 8.82 -8.84
CA THR A 119 -1.35 9.16 -10.28
C THR A 119 -0.61 10.44 -10.68
N GLU A 120 -0.32 11.31 -9.70
CA GLU A 120 0.39 12.57 -9.87
C GLU A 120 1.92 12.43 -9.76
N HIS A 121 2.42 11.20 -9.64
CA HIS A 121 3.84 10.91 -9.51
C HIS A 121 4.23 9.75 -10.44
N LEU A 122 5.53 9.60 -10.68
CA LEU A 122 6.06 8.51 -11.50
C LEU A 122 5.76 7.17 -10.82
N ARG A 123 5.28 6.23 -11.64
CA ARG A 123 4.99 4.84 -11.29
C ARG A 123 5.47 3.95 -12.41
N LEU A 124 5.82 2.73 -12.03
CA LEU A 124 6.07 1.66 -12.97
C LEU A 124 4.77 1.26 -13.66
N ARG A 125 4.87 0.98 -14.94
CA ARG A 125 3.81 0.37 -15.74
C ARG A 125 3.85 -1.13 -15.57
N MET A 126 2.72 -1.78 -15.80
CA MET A 126 2.67 -3.24 -15.84
C MET A 126 3.70 -3.81 -16.81
N GLY A 127 4.52 -4.74 -16.31
CA GLY A 127 5.62 -5.35 -17.04
C GLY A 127 6.98 -4.66 -16.88
N GLU A 128 7.06 -3.53 -16.17
CA GLU A 128 8.33 -2.92 -15.75
C GLU A 128 8.77 -3.50 -14.39
N GLU A 129 10.08 -3.71 -14.20
CA GLU A 129 10.75 -4.22 -12.99
C GLU A 129 9.87 -5.12 -12.08
N ALA A 130 9.60 -4.68 -10.84
CA ALA A 130 8.81 -5.38 -9.83
C ALA A 130 7.31 -5.00 -9.85
N SER A 131 6.83 -4.32 -10.90
CA SER A 131 5.44 -3.84 -10.99
C SER A 131 4.40 -4.96 -10.83
N ILE A 132 4.67 -6.14 -11.38
CA ILE A 132 3.79 -7.31 -11.28
C ILE A 132 3.76 -7.85 -9.84
N GLY A 133 4.92 -7.92 -9.18
CA GLY A 133 5.03 -8.33 -7.78
C GLY A 133 4.26 -7.39 -6.85
N TRP A 134 4.37 -6.08 -7.09
CA TRP A 134 3.60 -5.07 -6.37
C TRP A 134 2.10 -5.17 -6.62
N ALA A 135 1.68 -5.35 -7.88
CA ALA A 135 0.27 -5.57 -8.22
C ALA A 135 -0.31 -6.82 -7.51
N ALA A 136 0.43 -7.92 -7.49
CA ALA A 136 0.06 -9.13 -6.77
C ALA A 136 -0.06 -8.91 -5.26
N ALA A 137 0.85 -8.13 -4.67
CA ALA A 137 0.78 -7.78 -3.26
C ALA A 137 -0.46 -6.93 -2.92
N ILE A 138 -0.86 -6.00 -3.79
CA ILE A 138 -2.11 -5.22 -3.62
C ILE A 138 -3.32 -6.16 -3.62
N CYS A 139 -3.39 -7.11 -4.56
CA CYS A 139 -4.48 -8.12 -4.59
C CYS A 139 -4.49 -8.97 -3.32
N ALA A 140 -3.33 -9.48 -2.90
CA ALA A 140 -3.21 -10.30 -1.70
C ALA A 140 -3.63 -9.52 -0.45
N PHE A 141 -3.22 -8.26 -0.35
CA PHE A 141 -3.59 -7.37 0.75
C PHE A 141 -5.10 -7.12 0.81
N TYR A 142 -5.73 -6.82 -0.33
CA TYR A 142 -7.19 -6.68 -0.43
C TYR A 142 -7.91 -7.94 0.06
N HIS A 143 -7.50 -9.11 -0.43
CA HIS A 143 -8.12 -10.39 -0.04
C HIS A 143 -7.89 -10.72 1.43
N ALA A 144 -6.71 -10.45 1.97
CA ALA A 144 -6.41 -10.68 3.38
C ALA A 144 -7.33 -9.87 4.29
N ILE A 145 -7.47 -8.56 4.04
CA ILE A 145 -8.36 -7.70 4.83
C ILE A 145 -9.81 -8.12 4.67
N LYS A 146 -10.24 -8.37 3.42
CA LYS A 146 -11.62 -8.79 3.14
C LYS A 146 -11.96 -10.07 3.90
N ASN A 147 -11.13 -11.11 3.80
CA ASN A 147 -11.35 -12.38 4.46
C ASN A 147 -11.33 -12.22 5.99
N THR A 148 -10.39 -11.45 6.53
CA THR A 148 -10.33 -11.12 7.97
C THR A 148 -11.64 -10.47 8.43
N VAL A 149 -12.18 -9.52 7.67
CA VAL A 149 -13.44 -8.87 8.06
C VAL A 149 -14.63 -9.82 7.90
N GLU A 150 -14.63 -10.67 6.87
CA GLU A 150 -15.72 -11.61 6.56
C GLU A 150 -15.81 -12.74 7.59
N ASP A 151 -14.67 -13.34 7.98
CA ASP A 151 -14.59 -14.41 8.99
C ASP A 151 -15.04 -13.95 10.38
N PHE A 152 -14.89 -12.65 10.66
CA PHE A 152 -15.25 -12.03 11.92
C PHE A 152 -16.56 -11.21 11.83
N THR A 153 -17.33 -11.40 10.75
CA THR A 153 -18.71 -10.95 10.59
C THR A 153 -19.67 -12.13 10.73
N GLY A 154 -20.69 -12.04 11.60
CA GLY A 154 -21.79 -13.02 11.62
C GLY A 154 -22.46 -13.22 12.99
N PRO A 155 -23.41 -14.18 13.09
CA PRO A 155 -24.18 -14.42 14.31
C PRO A 155 -23.35 -14.95 15.47
N ASN A 156 -22.17 -15.51 15.20
CA ASN A 156 -21.24 -16.04 16.20
C ASN A 156 -20.03 -15.12 16.45
N ASN A 157 -19.84 -14.09 15.60
CA ASN A 157 -18.72 -13.15 15.59
C ASN A 157 -19.25 -11.73 15.34
N HIS A 158 -19.45 -10.96 16.40
CA HIS A 158 -19.96 -9.57 16.33
C HIS A 158 -18.84 -8.53 16.25
N PHE A 159 -17.66 -8.92 15.74
CA PHE A 159 -16.52 -8.03 15.71
C PHE A 159 -16.62 -7.00 14.58
N PHE A 160 -17.08 -7.46 13.42
CA PHE A 160 -17.39 -6.61 12.27
C PHE A 160 -18.87 -6.72 11.88
N THR A 161 -19.33 -5.69 11.19
CA THR A 161 -20.69 -5.61 10.63
C THR A 161 -20.66 -5.79 9.12
N SER A 162 -21.82 -6.06 8.51
CA SER A 162 -21.94 -6.04 7.05
C SER A 162 -21.52 -4.69 6.44
N ALA A 163 -21.71 -3.58 7.16
CA ALA A 163 -21.27 -2.26 6.73
C ALA A 163 -19.73 -2.15 6.66
N ASP A 164 -19.00 -2.92 7.47
CA ASP A 164 -17.54 -2.96 7.41
C ASP A 164 -17.04 -3.72 6.16
N LEU A 165 -17.77 -4.77 5.75
CA LEU A 165 -17.52 -5.48 4.49
C LEU A 165 -17.82 -4.63 3.27
N ASP A 166 -18.96 -3.92 3.28
CA ASP A 166 -19.33 -3.02 2.19
C ASP A 166 -18.34 -1.86 2.09
N TYR A 167 -17.85 -1.35 3.23
CA TYR A 167 -16.79 -0.35 3.25
C TYR A 167 -15.53 -0.82 2.51
N ILE A 168 -15.07 -2.07 2.68
CA ILE A 168 -13.90 -2.57 1.94
C ILE A 168 -14.15 -2.49 0.44
N LYS A 169 -15.31 -2.96 -0.02
CA LYS A 169 -15.63 -3.00 -1.46
C LYS A 169 -15.75 -1.61 -2.06
N GLU A 170 -16.32 -0.66 -1.32
CA GLU A 170 -16.60 0.69 -1.80
C GLU A 170 -15.47 1.69 -1.60
N GLN A 171 -14.60 1.46 -0.62
CA GLN A 171 -13.60 2.43 -0.15
C GLN A 171 -12.16 1.92 -0.28
N PHE A 172 -11.96 0.75 -0.88
CA PHE A 172 -10.62 0.33 -1.24
C PHE A 172 -10.05 1.34 -2.25
N PRO A 173 -8.87 1.93 -1.96
CA PRO A 173 -8.47 3.17 -2.61
C PRO A 173 -7.90 2.97 -4.03
N LEU A 174 -7.57 1.74 -4.41
CA LEU A 174 -6.91 1.40 -5.66
C LEU A 174 -7.79 0.45 -6.49
N GLU A 175 -7.63 0.48 -7.80
CA GLU A 175 -8.19 -0.57 -8.64
C GLU A 175 -7.48 -1.90 -8.32
N ILE A 176 -8.24 -2.98 -8.16
CA ILE A 176 -7.67 -4.32 -7.98
C ILE A 176 -7.15 -4.79 -9.34
N PRO A 177 -5.83 -5.01 -9.50
CA PRO A 177 -5.29 -5.47 -10.77
C PRO A 177 -5.90 -6.81 -11.21
N GLU A 178 -6.35 -6.89 -12.46
CA GLU A 178 -6.63 -8.18 -13.11
C GLU A 178 -5.28 -8.83 -13.45
N LEU A 179 -4.95 -9.93 -12.77
CA LEU A 179 -3.70 -10.68 -12.92
C LEU A 179 -3.92 -12.00 -13.64
#